data_AF-A0A351R5D4-F1
#
_entry.id   AF-A0A351R5D4-F1
#
_cell.length_a   1.000
_cell.length_b   1.000
_cell.length_c   1.000
_cell.angle_alpha   90.00
_cell.angle_beta   90.00
_cell.angle_gamma   90.00
#
_symmetry.space_group_name_H-M   'P 1'
#
loop_
_entity.id
_entity.type
_entity.pdbx_description
1 polymer ?
#
loop_
_entity_poly.entity_id
_entity_poly.type
_entity_poly.pdbx_seq_one_letter_code
_entity_poly.pdbx_strand_id
1 'polypeptide(L)'
;MEQTVARKQTKREKNNTQKRTEGWKQKGIWLFWYAVVPVFAFYLMECYEHNPFAEVRVEAQLFNIFLFELIGWMLYFLTGRMCFASRVLYGLAVAFGITNHYVMKFRSTPFVPWDLFSAGTAASVAGNYDFTPDRRMVIVTLVFIALFVLTRLFKKGPRFSWKIRLGSIVLVGLVLCTFVNALQQESFQTKHYLYPFLFTPAYMTKVNGMAVTFAMDLAYVAVERPAGYNADEAKETLAKYETKTTETDTQDLPNIIVIMDEAFSDLKVLGPLETNEDYMPFMHRMQQGEKNTVTGYVQTSVCGGNTADSEFEFLTGNTMAFLPNGSIPYQQYIKSRTPSLAGYLKSLGYATYAQHPYQASGWNRDKVYPLLGFDNLDFMEDYSDVSYVRNYISDASDMEHIIETYEKNKASGKPAFIFNVTMQNHGGYTDTYMNLTNDIQSQYASEPLNQYLTLIHKTDQALENLIDYFSKVDDRTIIVFFGDHQPNDTVASVVENGAQAETQKRYLVPYLVWSNYGIEGAKDKNTSLNYLAAQVLTAAGVPTNAYQNYLLSLSKTYPVISAAGQTKGIGADEKQLQTYKKLQYYQLFEKNKEKDE
;
A
#
# COMPACT_ATOMS: atom_id res chain seq x y z
N MET A 1 68.95 -30.48 39.16
CA MET A 1 68.88 -29.68 37.92
C MET A 1 67.48 -29.72 37.29
N GLU A 2 66.82 -30.89 37.27
CA GLU A 2 65.47 -31.07 36.70
C GLU A 2 64.35 -30.27 37.38
N GLN A 3 64.33 -30.16 38.72
CA GLN A 3 63.32 -29.38 39.44
C GLN A 3 63.35 -27.87 39.08
N THR A 4 64.52 -27.33 38.73
CA THR A 4 64.69 -25.92 38.35
C THR A 4 64.20 -25.66 36.92
N VAL A 5 64.30 -26.67 36.04
CA VAL A 5 63.82 -26.61 34.64
C VAL A 5 62.29 -26.70 34.60
N ALA A 6 61.70 -27.64 35.36
CA ALA A 6 60.24 -27.76 35.49
C ALA A 6 59.60 -26.48 36.03
N ARG A 7 60.16 -25.88 37.11
CA ARG A 7 59.66 -24.63 37.69
C ARG A 7 59.74 -23.43 36.73
N LYS A 8 60.74 -23.39 35.85
CA LYS A 8 60.88 -22.36 34.80
C LYS A 8 59.88 -22.57 33.66
N GLN A 9 59.59 -23.81 33.25
CA GLN A 9 58.55 -24.12 32.26
C GLN A 9 57.16 -23.75 32.77
N THR A 10 56.79 -24.15 34.00
CA THR A 10 55.48 -23.81 34.58
C THR A 10 55.29 -22.30 34.75
N LYS A 11 56.35 -21.55 35.10
CA LYS A 11 56.30 -20.08 35.19
C LYS A 11 56.18 -19.42 33.81
N ARG A 12 56.80 -20.00 32.77
CA ARG A 12 56.69 -19.53 31.38
C ARG A 12 55.30 -19.79 30.80
N GLU A 13 54.71 -20.95 31.09
CA GLU A 13 53.32 -21.28 30.72
C GLU A 13 52.33 -20.36 31.45
N LYS A 14 52.45 -20.17 32.76
CA LYS A 14 51.61 -19.23 33.52
C LYS A 14 51.71 -17.80 32.97
N ASN A 15 52.91 -17.32 32.66
CA ASN A 15 53.13 -16.00 32.06
C ASN A 15 52.55 -15.88 30.63
N ASN A 16 52.62 -16.93 29.82
CA ASN A 16 52.03 -16.96 28.48
C ASN A 16 50.50 -16.98 28.54
N THR A 17 49.92 -17.73 29.48
CA THR A 17 48.47 -17.77 29.72
C THR A 17 47.99 -16.41 30.23
N GLN A 18 48.72 -15.78 31.16
CA GLN A 18 48.40 -14.45 31.69
C GLN A 18 48.46 -13.38 30.59
N LYS A 19 49.51 -13.37 29.76
CA LYS A 19 49.62 -12.46 28.60
C LYS A 19 48.51 -12.69 27.56
N ARG A 20 48.10 -13.94 27.32
CA ARG A 20 46.94 -14.25 26.46
C ARG A 20 45.66 -13.69 27.06
N THR A 21 45.41 -13.87 28.36
CA THR A 21 44.22 -13.33 29.03
C THR A 21 44.17 -11.80 29.05
N GLU A 22 45.31 -11.14 29.27
CA GLU A 22 45.40 -9.66 29.21
C GLU A 22 45.17 -9.13 27.78
N GLY A 23 45.72 -9.83 26.77
CA GLY A 23 45.45 -9.51 25.36
C GLY A 23 43.97 -9.65 24.98
N TRP A 24 43.26 -10.66 25.51
CA TRP A 24 41.82 -10.82 25.30
C TRP A 24 41.00 -9.74 26.01
N LYS A 25 41.36 -9.38 27.25
CA LYS A 25 40.72 -8.26 27.97
C LYS A 25 40.85 -6.95 27.21
N GLN A 26 42.04 -6.64 26.69
CA GLN A 26 42.27 -5.41 25.92
C GLN A 26 41.48 -5.40 24.60
N LYS A 27 41.37 -6.55 23.91
CA LYS A 27 40.50 -6.68 22.73
C LYS A 27 39.03 -6.47 23.07
N GLY A 28 38.56 -7.04 24.19
CA GLY A 28 37.19 -6.87 24.67
C GLY A 28 36.80 -5.39 24.86
N ILE A 29 37.69 -4.58 25.44
CA ILE A 29 37.47 -3.14 25.61
C ILE A 29 37.30 -2.44 24.25
N TRP A 30 38.14 -2.74 23.26
CA TRP A 30 38.00 -2.18 21.92
C TRP A 30 36.69 -2.57 21.24
N LEU A 31 36.28 -3.83 21.38
CA LEU A 31 35.03 -4.33 20.80
C LEU A 31 33.81 -3.70 21.47
N PHE A 32 33.83 -3.52 22.80
CA PHE A 32 32.79 -2.82 23.55
C PHE A 32 32.62 -1.38 23.06
N TRP A 33 33.71 -0.61 22.98
CA TRP A 33 33.63 0.76 22.48
C TRP A 33 33.25 0.84 21.00
N TYR A 34 33.62 -0.16 20.21
CA TYR A 34 33.16 -0.26 18.83
C TYR A 34 31.64 -0.46 18.75
N ALA A 35 31.05 -1.30 19.60
CA ALA A 35 29.59 -1.50 19.70
C ALA A 35 28.82 -0.27 20.21
N VAL A 36 29.49 0.79 20.66
CA VAL A 36 28.83 2.05 20.99
C VAL A 36 28.67 2.94 19.74
N VAL A 37 29.50 2.73 18.71
CA VAL A 37 29.47 3.54 17.48
C VAL A 37 28.13 3.41 16.74
N PRO A 38 27.57 2.22 16.49
CA PRO A 38 26.32 2.09 15.76
C PRO A 38 25.12 2.67 16.53
N VAL A 39 25.12 2.59 17.86
CA VAL A 39 24.12 3.24 18.72
C VAL A 39 24.08 4.75 18.49
N PHE A 40 25.23 5.43 18.50
CA PHE A 40 25.28 6.86 18.19
C PHE A 40 24.90 7.17 16.74
N ALA A 41 25.28 6.31 15.79
CA ALA A 41 24.93 6.48 14.39
C ALA A 41 23.40 6.49 14.20
N PHE A 42 22.70 5.54 14.84
CA PHE A 42 21.23 5.49 14.85
C PHE A 42 20.62 6.75 15.43
N TYR A 43 20.90 7.05 16.71
CA TYR A 43 20.24 8.17 17.39
C TYR A 43 20.49 9.51 16.72
N LEU A 44 21.72 9.76 16.24
CA LEU A 44 22.01 11.01 15.55
C LEU A 44 21.40 11.06 14.14
N MET A 45 21.25 9.93 13.45
CA MET A 45 20.53 9.90 12.17
C MET A 45 19.07 10.31 12.37
N GLU A 46 18.37 9.74 13.35
CA GLU A 46 16.98 10.09 13.65
C GLU A 46 16.82 11.56 14.10
N CYS A 47 17.81 12.08 14.84
CA CYS A 47 17.84 13.47 15.28
C CYS A 47 17.86 14.51 14.15
N TYR A 48 18.15 14.13 12.90
CA TYR A 48 17.97 15.05 11.77
C TYR A 48 16.51 15.45 11.61
N GLU A 49 15.58 14.52 11.84
CA GLU A 49 14.17 14.73 11.57
C GLU A 49 13.34 14.95 12.84
N HIS A 50 13.62 14.24 13.92
CA HIS A 50 12.74 14.28 15.11
C HIS A 50 13.46 13.81 16.39
N ASN A 51 12.76 13.68 17.52
CA ASN A 51 13.39 13.24 18.79
C ASN A 51 13.22 11.72 18.96
N PRO A 52 14.27 10.91 18.74
CA PRO A 52 14.14 9.46 18.77
C PRO A 52 13.80 8.90 20.15
N PHE A 53 14.17 9.61 21.24
CA PHE A 53 13.90 9.15 22.60
C PHE A 53 12.42 9.33 23.01
N ALA A 54 11.74 10.29 22.40
CA ALA A 54 10.35 10.61 22.71
C ALA A 54 9.36 9.92 21.75
N GLU A 55 9.76 9.70 20.50
CA GLU A 55 8.81 9.35 19.44
C GLU A 55 9.00 7.94 18.90
N VAL A 56 10.23 7.41 18.87
CA VAL A 56 10.48 6.01 18.44
C VAL A 56 10.13 5.07 19.58
N ARG A 57 9.32 4.05 19.31
CA ARG A 57 8.92 3.03 20.28
C ARG A 57 10.14 2.28 20.80
N VAL A 58 10.12 1.89 22.08
CA VAL A 58 11.28 1.28 22.76
C VAL A 58 11.78 0.02 22.05
N GLU A 59 10.88 -0.91 21.67
CA GLU A 59 11.28 -2.12 20.94
C GLU A 59 11.86 -1.78 19.55
N ALA A 60 11.25 -0.81 18.86
CA ALA A 60 11.73 -0.37 17.56
C ALA A 60 13.12 0.28 17.64
N GLN A 61 13.44 1.03 18.71
CA GLN A 61 14.79 1.53 18.95
C GLN A 61 15.81 0.38 19.04
N LEU A 62 15.48 -0.71 19.75
CA LEU A 62 16.36 -1.88 19.86
C LEU A 62 16.60 -2.55 18.50
N PHE A 63 15.57 -2.65 17.66
CA PHE A 63 15.70 -3.21 16.31
C PHE A 63 16.52 -2.33 15.37
N ASN A 64 16.34 -1.00 15.42
CA ASN A 64 17.20 -0.09 14.66
C ASN A 64 18.65 -0.21 15.12
N ILE A 65 18.91 -0.17 16.43
CA ILE A 65 20.27 -0.38 16.97
C ILE A 65 20.83 -1.71 16.48
N PHE A 66 20.04 -2.78 16.49
CA PHE A 66 20.48 -4.08 16.02
C PHE A 66 20.83 -4.09 14.52
N LEU A 67 20.04 -3.42 13.66
CA LEU A 67 20.40 -3.23 12.24
C LEU A 67 21.70 -2.46 12.09
N PHE A 68 21.85 -1.36 12.82
CA PHE A 68 23.07 -0.54 12.81
C PHE A 68 24.29 -1.34 13.31
N GLU A 69 24.13 -2.16 14.34
CA GLU A 69 25.18 -3.09 14.81
C GLU A 69 25.58 -4.05 13.70
N LEU A 70 24.62 -4.74 13.07
CA LEU A 70 24.91 -5.69 11.99
C LEU A 70 25.64 -5.01 10.83
N ILE A 71 25.22 -3.81 10.42
CA ILE A 71 25.89 -3.02 9.38
C ILE A 71 27.30 -2.61 9.83
N GLY A 72 27.46 -2.11 11.05
CA GLY A 72 28.75 -1.72 11.62
C GLY A 72 29.74 -2.89 11.66
N TRP A 73 29.35 -4.01 12.25
CA TRP A 73 30.16 -5.22 12.30
C TRP A 73 30.49 -5.76 10.92
N MET A 74 29.54 -5.75 9.98
CA MET A 74 29.77 -6.12 8.58
C MET A 74 30.88 -5.23 7.97
N LEU A 75 30.77 -3.91 8.10
CA LEU A 75 31.79 -2.97 7.61
C LEU A 75 33.15 -3.20 8.26
N TYR A 76 33.20 -3.50 9.56
CA TYR A 76 34.45 -3.80 10.24
C TYR A 76 35.07 -5.11 9.75
N PHE A 77 34.30 -6.17 9.56
CA PHE A 77 34.86 -7.43 9.05
C PHE A 77 35.23 -7.33 7.56
N LEU A 78 34.52 -6.57 6.74
CA LEU A 78 34.87 -6.31 5.33
C LEU A 78 36.17 -5.50 5.20
N THR A 79 36.40 -4.52 6.07
CA THR A 79 37.55 -3.60 5.98
C THR A 79 38.75 -4.04 6.84
N GLY A 80 38.50 -4.82 7.89
CA GLY A 80 39.47 -5.22 8.91
C GLY A 80 39.97 -4.06 9.77
N ARG A 81 39.33 -2.88 9.69
CA ARG A 81 39.80 -1.63 10.30
C ARG A 81 38.64 -0.87 10.96
N MET A 82 38.53 -0.96 12.29
CA MET A 82 37.46 -0.31 13.07
C MET A 82 37.30 1.18 12.73
N CYS A 83 38.39 1.95 12.74
CA CYS A 83 38.34 3.39 12.43
C CYS A 83 37.75 3.68 11.05
N PHE A 84 38.10 2.89 10.02
CA PHE A 84 37.57 3.10 8.68
C PHE A 84 36.10 2.68 8.60
N ALA A 85 35.74 1.53 9.20
CA ALA A 85 34.35 1.08 9.28
C ALA A 85 33.42 2.07 9.99
N SER A 86 33.83 2.62 11.15
CA SER A 86 33.06 3.64 11.88
C SER A 86 32.85 4.91 11.03
N ARG A 87 33.86 5.33 10.26
CA ARG A 87 33.75 6.50 9.38
C ARG A 87 32.77 6.28 8.23
N VAL A 88 32.81 5.10 7.63
CA VAL A 88 31.83 4.72 6.59
C VAL A 88 30.43 4.69 7.19
N LEU A 89 30.24 4.07 8.36
CA LEU A 89 28.94 4.00 9.03
C LEU A 89 28.37 5.40 9.33
N TYR A 90 29.16 6.31 9.91
CA TYR A 90 28.72 7.68 10.16
C TYR A 90 28.46 8.47 8.87
N GLY A 91 29.26 8.25 7.82
CA GLY A 91 29.01 8.87 6.52
C GLY A 91 27.68 8.43 5.92
N LEU A 92 27.36 7.13 5.99
CA LEU A 92 26.07 6.58 5.55
C LEU A 92 24.92 7.15 6.39
N ALA A 93 25.06 7.19 7.71
CA ALA A 93 24.05 7.73 8.62
C ALA A 93 23.74 9.21 8.35
N VAL A 94 24.78 10.04 8.10
CA VAL A 94 24.61 11.45 7.71
C VAL A 94 23.91 11.57 6.37
N ALA A 95 24.35 10.79 5.36
CA ALA A 95 23.75 10.83 4.03
C ALA A 95 22.25 10.46 4.08
N PHE A 96 21.90 9.37 4.77
CA PHE A 96 20.51 8.94 4.95
C PHE A 96 19.69 9.97 5.74
N GLY A 97 20.21 10.46 6.88
CA GLY A 97 19.50 11.42 7.72
C GLY A 97 19.19 12.74 7.00
N ILE A 98 20.17 13.29 6.27
CA ILE A 98 19.98 14.50 5.46
C ILE A 98 19.00 14.25 4.31
N THR A 99 19.14 13.11 3.61
CA THR A 99 18.24 12.76 2.50
C THR A 99 16.81 12.66 3.01
N ASN A 100 16.58 11.92 4.09
CA ASN A 100 15.27 11.78 4.69
C ASN A 100 14.68 13.13 5.13
N HIS A 101 15.47 13.98 5.78
CA HIS A 101 15.00 15.31 6.20
C HIS A 101 14.51 16.17 5.01
N TYR A 102 15.26 16.23 3.93
CA TYR A 102 14.84 17.00 2.76
C TYR A 102 13.68 16.35 2.01
N VAL A 103 13.65 15.02 1.91
CA VAL A 103 12.53 14.29 1.32
C VAL A 103 11.25 14.54 2.14
N MET A 104 11.33 14.50 3.47
CA MET A 104 10.24 14.87 4.38
C MET A 104 9.82 16.34 4.19
N LYS A 105 10.76 17.28 4.15
CA LYS A 105 10.50 18.72 3.96
C LYS A 105 9.76 19.02 2.65
N PHE A 106 10.09 18.32 1.56
CA PHE A 106 9.55 18.63 0.23
C PHE A 106 8.35 17.77 -0.18
N ARG A 107 8.24 16.55 0.36
CA ARG A 107 7.21 15.59 -0.04
C ARG A 107 6.29 15.15 1.10
N SER A 108 6.55 15.61 2.34
CA SER A 108 5.83 15.18 3.55
C SER A 108 5.75 13.66 3.73
N THR A 109 6.68 12.94 3.09
CA THR A 109 6.79 11.48 3.07
C THR A 109 8.25 11.13 3.29
N PRO A 110 8.55 10.02 4.00
CA PRO A 110 9.92 9.65 4.30
C PRO A 110 10.64 9.13 3.06
N PHE A 111 11.97 9.08 3.14
CA PHE A 111 12.78 8.43 2.12
C PHE A 111 12.61 6.92 2.17
N VAL A 112 12.13 6.33 1.08
CA VAL A 112 11.75 4.91 1.00
C VAL A 112 12.58 4.16 -0.03
N PRO A 113 12.68 2.81 0.04
CA PRO A 113 13.59 2.04 -0.81
C PRO A 113 13.42 2.27 -2.31
N TRP A 114 12.19 2.47 -2.80
CA TRP A 114 11.95 2.70 -4.23
C TRP A 114 12.40 4.10 -4.71
N ASP A 115 12.66 5.06 -3.81
CA ASP A 115 13.21 6.38 -4.18
C ASP A 115 14.63 6.25 -4.76
N LEU A 116 15.37 5.19 -4.41
CA LEU A 116 16.71 4.92 -4.97
C LEU A 116 16.68 4.74 -6.49
N PHE A 117 15.56 4.29 -7.05
CA PHE A 117 15.39 4.07 -8.49
C PHE A 117 14.91 5.33 -9.23
N SER A 118 14.56 6.40 -8.51
CA SER A 118 14.09 7.68 -9.06
C SER A 118 15.07 8.84 -8.83
N ALA A 119 16.31 8.54 -8.41
CA ALA A 119 17.32 9.54 -8.08
C ALA A 119 17.65 10.49 -9.26
N GLY A 120 17.59 10.01 -10.50
CA GLY A 120 17.81 10.84 -11.70
C GLY A 120 16.77 11.95 -11.86
N THR A 121 15.49 11.62 -11.65
CA THR A 121 14.37 12.59 -11.67
C THR A 121 14.45 13.56 -10.50
N ALA A 122 14.83 13.08 -9.31
CA ALA A 122 15.02 13.96 -8.15
C ALA A 122 16.13 14.98 -8.42
N ALA A 123 17.25 14.57 -9.04
CA ALA A 123 18.34 15.46 -9.38
C ALA A 123 17.95 16.53 -10.41
N SER A 124 17.07 16.23 -11.37
CA SER A 124 16.65 17.19 -12.39
C SER A 124 15.75 18.31 -11.87
N VAL A 125 15.04 18.07 -10.74
CA VAL A 125 14.15 19.08 -10.12
C VAL A 125 14.74 19.71 -8.85
N ALA A 126 15.86 19.20 -8.35
CA ALA A 126 16.49 19.67 -7.12
C ALA A 126 16.77 21.18 -7.15
N GLY A 127 17.17 21.75 -8.29
CA GLY A 127 17.46 23.19 -8.42
C GLY A 127 16.31 24.14 -8.06
N ASN A 128 15.07 23.63 -7.99
CA ASN A 128 13.88 24.42 -7.63
C ASN A 128 13.57 24.41 -6.12
N TYR A 129 14.36 23.70 -5.30
CA TYR A 129 14.11 23.54 -3.87
C TYR A 129 15.13 24.29 -3.00
N ASP A 130 14.67 24.77 -1.84
CA ASP A 130 15.50 25.41 -0.84
C ASP A 130 16.14 24.39 0.12
N PHE A 131 17.45 24.19 -0.06
CA PHE A 131 18.30 23.35 0.77
C PHE A 131 19.06 24.10 1.87
N THR A 132 18.55 25.26 2.31
CA THR A 132 19.12 25.93 3.47
C THR A 132 18.95 25.03 4.70
N PRO A 133 20.07 24.63 5.37
CA PRO A 133 19.99 23.72 6.50
C PRO A 133 19.42 24.44 7.71
N ASP A 134 18.45 23.80 8.37
CA ASP A 134 17.91 24.33 9.61
C ASP A 134 18.90 24.19 10.77
N ARG A 135 18.57 24.82 11.90
CA ARG A 135 19.42 24.80 13.10
C ARG A 135 19.66 23.38 13.62
N ARG A 136 18.67 22.50 13.55
CA ARG A 136 18.76 21.11 14.03
C ARG A 136 19.76 20.34 13.17
N MET A 137 19.62 20.40 11.85
CA MET A 137 20.51 19.77 10.88
C MET A 137 21.97 20.20 11.11
N VAL A 138 22.22 21.49 11.31
CA VAL A 138 23.57 22.01 11.58
C VAL A 138 24.14 21.42 12.87
N ILE A 139 23.38 21.43 13.97
CA ILE A 139 23.84 20.89 15.27
C ILE A 139 24.16 19.40 15.15
N VAL A 140 23.25 18.61 14.60
CA VAL A 140 23.41 17.15 14.46
C VAL A 140 24.64 16.84 13.59
N THR A 141 24.82 17.55 12.49
CA THR A 141 25.99 17.39 11.60
C THR A 141 27.30 17.72 12.30
N LEU A 142 27.34 18.78 13.13
CA LEU A 142 28.53 19.12 13.93
C LEU A 142 28.88 18.03 14.95
N VAL A 143 27.87 17.40 15.58
CA VAL A 143 28.08 16.26 16.48
C VAL A 143 28.63 15.06 15.70
N PHE A 144 28.09 14.75 14.52
CA PHE A 144 28.65 13.72 13.65
C PHE A 144 30.12 14.00 13.28
N ILE A 145 30.47 15.25 12.95
CA ILE A 145 31.86 15.64 12.66
C ILE A 145 32.76 15.40 13.87
N ALA A 146 32.32 15.78 15.08
CA ALA A 146 33.08 15.53 16.30
C ALA A 146 33.31 14.03 16.54
N LEU A 147 32.26 13.20 16.43
CA LEU A 147 32.35 11.74 16.55
C LEU A 147 33.24 11.13 15.44
N PHE A 148 33.15 11.65 14.22
CA PHE A 148 33.99 11.25 13.09
C PHE A 148 35.47 11.49 13.40
N VAL A 149 35.83 12.63 13.99
CA VAL A 149 37.21 12.90 14.44
C VAL A 149 37.61 11.93 15.55
N LEU A 150 36.72 11.66 16.51
CA LEU A 150 36.97 10.73 17.62
C LEU A 150 37.20 9.28 17.16
N THR A 151 36.69 8.85 16.00
CA THR A 151 36.99 7.53 15.43
C THR A 151 38.50 7.25 15.27
N ARG A 152 39.35 8.29 15.24
CA ARG A 152 40.81 8.15 15.21
C ARG A 152 41.35 7.31 16.36
N LEU A 153 40.66 7.26 17.50
CA LEU A 153 41.01 6.44 18.65
C LEU A 153 41.02 4.94 18.28
N PHE A 154 40.13 4.50 17.38
CA PHE A 154 40.06 3.14 16.89
C PHE A 154 41.18 2.74 15.91
N LYS A 155 42.15 3.62 15.58
CA LYS A 155 43.28 3.27 14.69
C LYS A 155 44.11 2.10 15.22
N LYS A 156 44.18 1.95 16.55
CA LYS A 156 44.91 0.87 17.25
C LYS A 156 44.02 -0.33 17.60
N GLY A 157 42.78 -0.36 17.10
CA GLY A 157 41.85 -1.46 17.35
C GLY A 157 42.39 -2.81 16.83
N PRO A 158 41.87 -3.94 17.35
CA PRO A 158 42.30 -5.25 16.95
C PRO A 158 42.12 -5.52 15.45
N ARG A 159 42.93 -6.43 14.92
CA ARG A 159 42.77 -6.98 13.58
C ARG A 159 42.61 -8.48 13.66
N PHE A 160 41.63 -9.00 12.94
CA PHE A 160 41.36 -10.43 12.85
C PHE A 160 41.97 -11.02 11.59
N SER A 161 42.30 -12.31 11.63
CA SER A 161 42.77 -13.04 10.45
C SER A 161 41.66 -13.10 9.40
N TRP A 162 42.04 -13.22 8.13
CA TRP A 162 41.07 -13.24 7.03
C TRP A 162 40.06 -14.39 7.14
N LYS A 163 40.44 -15.53 7.73
CA LYS A 163 39.55 -16.68 7.97
C LYS A 163 38.44 -16.35 8.96
N ILE A 164 38.79 -15.70 10.08
CA ILE A 164 37.81 -15.25 11.09
C ILE A 164 36.88 -14.21 10.45
N ARG A 165 37.46 -13.24 9.73
CA ARG A 165 36.69 -12.20 9.05
C ARG A 165 35.69 -12.78 8.07
N LEU A 166 36.11 -13.75 7.24
CA LEU A 166 35.22 -14.40 6.28
C LEU A 166 34.07 -15.13 6.97
N GLY A 167 34.36 -15.92 8.02
CA GLY A 167 33.33 -16.59 8.80
C GLY A 167 32.36 -15.62 9.47
N SER A 168 32.87 -14.50 10.01
CA SER A 168 32.05 -13.45 10.61
C SER A 168 31.21 -12.69 9.59
N ILE A 169 31.73 -12.42 8.38
CA ILE A 169 30.96 -11.79 7.29
C ILE A 169 29.77 -12.67 6.91
N VAL A 170 29.99 -13.97 6.70
CA VAL A 170 28.93 -14.91 6.36
C VAL A 170 27.89 -14.98 7.49
N LEU A 171 28.33 -15.06 8.75
CA LEU A 171 27.44 -15.10 9.90
C LEU A 171 26.61 -13.81 10.05
N VAL A 172 27.26 -12.64 10.03
CA VAL A 172 26.56 -11.34 10.13
C VAL A 172 25.62 -11.15 8.95
N GLY A 173 26.02 -11.55 7.75
CA GLY A 173 25.16 -11.51 6.56
C GLY A 173 23.93 -12.39 6.70
N LEU A 174 24.09 -13.62 7.19
CA LEU A 174 22.97 -14.52 7.45
C LEU A 174 22.03 -13.94 8.51
N VAL A 175 22.56 -13.44 9.62
CA VAL A 175 21.77 -12.82 10.70
C VAL A 175 21.05 -11.56 10.21
N LEU A 176 21.69 -10.75 9.38
CA LEU A 176 21.06 -9.57 8.78
C LEU A 176 19.92 -9.98 7.86
N CYS A 177 20.13 -10.94 6.96
CA CYS A 177 19.08 -11.43 6.06
C CYS A 177 17.90 -12.04 6.83
N THR A 178 18.17 -12.87 7.85
CA THR A 178 17.09 -13.47 8.65
C THR A 178 16.35 -12.43 9.48
N PHE A 179 17.05 -11.42 10.01
CA PHE A 179 16.42 -10.35 10.76
C PHE A 179 15.58 -9.42 9.89
N VAL A 180 16.10 -9.01 8.72
CA VAL A 180 15.31 -8.24 7.74
C VAL A 180 14.09 -9.03 7.28
N ASN A 181 14.23 -10.33 6.98
CA ASN A 181 13.08 -11.17 6.63
C ASN A 181 12.07 -11.26 7.78
N ALA A 182 12.51 -11.33 9.04
CA ALA A 182 11.61 -11.29 10.19
C ALA A 182 10.85 -9.95 10.29
N LEU A 183 11.53 -8.80 10.10
CA LEU A 183 10.88 -7.48 10.10
C LEU A 183 9.82 -7.34 9.00
N GLN A 184 9.94 -8.09 7.90
CA GLN A 184 9.00 -8.08 6.79
C GLN A 184 7.77 -8.99 7.02
N GLN A 185 7.77 -9.82 8.06
CA GLN A 185 6.61 -10.67 8.38
C GLN A 185 5.60 -9.92 9.25
N GLU A 186 4.33 -9.92 8.81
CA GLU A 186 3.21 -9.30 9.53
C GLU A 186 3.10 -9.82 10.98
N SER A 187 3.26 -11.13 11.20
CA SER A 187 3.21 -11.74 12.53
C SER A 187 4.28 -11.20 13.48
N PHE A 188 5.47 -10.87 12.96
CA PHE A 188 6.53 -10.25 13.74
C PHE A 188 6.20 -8.79 14.05
N GLN A 189 5.72 -8.04 13.06
CA GLN A 189 5.34 -6.64 13.21
C GLN A 189 4.25 -6.47 14.27
N THR A 190 3.18 -7.26 14.18
CA THR A 190 2.06 -7.25 15.14
C THR A 190 2.51 -7.64 16.55
N LYS A 191 3.29 -8.73 16.67
CA LYS A 191 3.81 -9.19 17.97
C LYS A 191 4.66 -8.15 18.68
N HIS A 192 5.43 -7.38 17.93
CA HIS A 192 6.37 -6.38 18.44
C HIS A 192 5.83 -4.95 18.37
N TYR A 193 4.52 -4.80 18.11
CA TYR A 193 3.86 -3.49 18.01
C TYR A 193 4.62 -2.52 17.09
N LEU A 194 5.15 -3.02 15.97
CA LEU A 194 5.61 -2.16 14.88
C LEU A 194 4.38 -1.60 14.19
N TYR A 195 4.44 -0.35 13.74
CA TYR A 195 3.36 0.28 12.99
C TYR A 195 3.53 -0.01 11.49
N PRO A 196 2.71 -0.86 10.84
CA PRO A 196 3.01 -1.33 9.48
C PRO A 196 2.23 -0.58 8.38
N PHE A 197 1.57 0.52 8.71
CA PHE A 197 0.61 1.14 7.80
C PHE A 197 1.26 2.12 6.82
N LEU A 198 1.30 1.71 5.54
CA LEU A 198 1.86 2.48 4.42
C LEU A 198 1.06 3.73 4.03
N PHE A 199 -0.18 3.88 4.51
CA PHE A 199 -0.99 5.09 4.29
C PHE A 199 -0.49 6.30 5.09
N THR A 200 0.24 6.07 6.18
CA THR A 200 0.83 7.10 7.04
C THR A 200 2.33 6.87 7.19
N PRO A 201 3.11 6.89 6.09
CA PRO A 201 4.50 6.47 6.09
C PRO A 201 5.38 7.40 6.95
N ALA A 202 5.03 8.69 7.03
CA ALA A 202 5.68 9.64 7.93
C ALA A 202 5.54 9.24 9.41
N TYR A 203 4.33 8.84 9.83
CA TYR A 203 4.10 8.37 11.19
C TYR A 203 4.75 7.01 11.43
N MET A 204 4.69 6.10 10.45
CA MET A 204 5.40 4.82 10.47
C MET A 204 6.89 5.00 10.74
N THR A 205 7.59 5.81 9.95
CA THR A 205 9.01 6.13 10.15
C THR A 205 9.26 6.78 11.50
N LYS A 206 8.40 7.70 11.93
CA LYS A 206 8.52 8.39 13.22
C LYS A 206 8.48 7.44 14.42
N VAL A 207 7.58 6.44 14.42
CA VAL A 207 7.39 5.55 15.58
C VAL A 207 8.22 4.26 15.51
N ASN A 208 8.55 3.78 14.31
CA ASN A 208 9.38 2.60 14.12
C ASN A 208 10.88 2.93 13.95
N GLY A 209 11.23 4.17 13.61
CA GLY A 209 12.57 4.56 13.20
C GLY A 209 12.89 4.19 11.75
N MET A 210 13.75 4.98 11.12
CA MET A 210 14.01 4.95 9.69
C MET A 210 14.61 3.62 9.21
N ALA A 211 15.58 3.03 9.92
CA ALA A 211 16.24 1.81 9.42
C ALA A 211 15.33 0.58 9.47
N VAL A 212 14.50 0.46 10.52
CA VAL A 212 13.49 -0.59 10.62
C VAL A 212 12.43 -0.41 9.54
N THR A 213 11.88 0.79 9.38
CA THR A 213 10.88 1.07 8.33
C THR A 213 11.45 0.79 6.93
N PHE A 214 12.67 1.24 6.64
CA PHE A 214 13.32 0.97 5.35
C PHE A 214 13.52 -0.54 5.12
N ALA A 215 13.86 -1.30 6.17
CA ALA A 215 14.01 -2.76 6.07
C ALA A 215 12.67 -3.48 5.85
N MET A 216 11.58 -3.00 6.47
CA MET A 216 10.22 -3.46 6.23
C MET A 216 9.83 -3.20 4.76
N ASP A 217 10.07 -1.98 4.27
CA ASP A 217 9.68 -1.57 2.92
C ASP A 217 10.47 -2.26 1.79
N LEU A 218 11.64 -2.83 2.09
CA LEU A 218 12.42 -3.61 1.11
C LEU A 218 11.65 -4.80 0.54
N ALA A 219 10.64 -5.32 1.26
CA ALA A 219 9.78 -6.40 0.77
C ALA A 219 9.04 -6.03 -0.53
N TYR A 220 8.83 -4.74 -0.76
CA TYR A 220 7.98 -4.24 -1.86
C TYR A 220 8.76 -3.79 -3.09
N VAL A 221 10.10 -3.72 -3.01
CA VAL A 221 10.94 -3.15 -4.07
C VAL A 221 10.99 -4.02 -5.33
N ALA A 222 11.07 -5.33 -5.17
CA ALA A 222 11.27 -6.25 -6.27
C ALA A 222 10.05 -7.14 -6.44
N VAL A 223 9.33 -6.96 -7.55
CA VAL A 223 8.34 -7.94 -8.01
C VAL A 223 9.08 -8.98 -8.85
N GLU A 224 8.97 -10.25 -8.46
CA GLU A 224 9.65 -11.34 -9.17
C GLU A 224 9.13 -11.45 -10.61
N ARG A 225 10.05 -11.37 -11.57
CA ARG A 225 9.75 -11.66 -12.98
C ARG A 225 9.20 -13.08 -13.10
N PRO A 226 7.99 -13.28 -13.67
CA PRO A 226 7.40 -14.61 -13.77
C PRO A 226 8.27 -15.56 -14.59
N ALA A 227 8.29 -16.84 -14.19
CA ALA A 227 9.04 -17.87 -14.90
C ALA A 227 8.58 -17.98 -16.37
N GLY A 228 9.54 -17.94 -17.29
CA GLY A 228 9.27 -17.98 -18.73
C GLY A 228 8.52 -16.75 -19.26
N TYR A 229 8.62 -15.59 -18.60
CA TYR A 229 8.09 -14.32 -19.14
C TYR A 229 8.89 -13.85 -20.36
N ASN A 230 8.18 -13.51 -21.44
CA ASN A 230 8.69 -12.84 -22.63
C ASN A 230 7.68 -11.75 -23.06
N ALA A 231 8.17 -10.56 -23.39
CA ALA A 231 7.33 -9.41 -23.73
C ALA A 231 6.59 -9.59 -25.07
N ASP A 232 7.25 -10.16 -26.08
CA ASP A 232 6.65 -10.43 -27.39
C ASP A 232 5.55 -11.49 -27.28
N GLU A 233 5.76 -12.55 -26.50
CA GLU A 233 4.73 -13.56 -26.23
C GLU A 233 3.51 -12.98 -25.49
N ALA A 234 3.74 -12.04 -24.56
CA ALA A 234 2.66 -11.33 -23.87
C ALA A 234 1.85 -10.47 -24.84
N LYS A 235 2.52 -9.73 -25.72
CA LYS A 235 1.89 -8.93 -26.78
C LYS A 235 1.10 -9.79 -27.77
N GLU A 236 1.69 -10.88 -28.26
CA GLU A 236 0.99 -11.84 -29.13
C GLU A 236 -0.21 -12.50 -28.45
N THR A 237 -0.13 -12.72 -27.13
CA THR A 237 -1.26 -13.25 -26.36
C THR A 237 -2.40 -12.24 -26.31
N LEU A 238 -2.11 -10.96 -26.03
CA LEU A 238 -3.12 -9.89 -26.04
C LEU A 238 -3.74 -9.70 -27.41
N ALA A 239 -2.96 -9.74 -28.50
CA ALA A 239 -3.46 -9.60 -29.86
C ALA A 239 -4.56 -10.62 -30.23
N LYS A 240 -4.60 -11.79 -29.60
CA LYS A 240 -5.66 -12.80 -29.79
C LYS A 240 -7.03 -12.38 -29.23
N TYR A 241 -7.02 -11.41 -28.33
CA TYR A 241 -8.21 -10.85 -27.67
C TYR A 241 -8.60 -9.47 -28.21
N GLU A 242 -7.86 -8.96 -29.20
CA GLU A 242 -8.30 -7.80 -29.97
C GLU A 242 -9.58 -8.15 -30.73
N THR A 243 -10.65 -7.43 -30.43
CA THR A 243 -11.85 -7.44 -31.24
C THR A 243 -11.63 -6.53 -32.43
N LYS A 244 -11.89 -7.01 -33.65
CA LYS A 244 -12.07 -6.13 -34.81
C LYS A 244 -13.24 -5.22 -34.49
N THR A 245 -12.98 -3.98 -34.14
CA THR A 245 -14.00 -2.96 -33.92
C THR A 245 -14.80 -2.84 -35.21
N THR A 246 -15.96 -3.49 -35.27
CA THR A 246 -17.05 -2.98 -36.10
C THR A 246 -17.33 -1.60 -35.55
N GLU A 247 -17.25 -0.58 -36.41
CA GLU A 247 -17.49 0.83 -36.11
C GLU A 247 -18.58 0.95 -35.04
N THR A 248 -18.17 1.03 -33.78
CA THR A 248 -19.12 1.21 -32.69
C THR A 248 -19.50 2.66 -32.81
N ASP A 249 -20.79 2.92 -33.01
CA ASP A 249 -21.26 4.29 -33.12
C ASP A 249 -20.98 5.00 -31.80
N THR A 250 -19.84 5.70 -31.74
CA THR A 250 -19.36 6.41 -30.55
C THR A 250 -20.31 7.54 -30.13
N GLN A 251 -21.35 7.82 -30.92
CA GLN A 251 -22.36 8.83 -30.62
C GLN A 251 -23.35 8.44 -29.51
N ASP A 252 -23.47 7.15 -29.12
CA ASP A 252 -24.45 6.71 -28.11
C ASP A 252 -23.81 5.91 -26.95
N LEU A 253 -22.71 6.45 -26.42
CA LEU A 253 -22.03 5.90 -25.25
C LEU A 253 -22.64 6.46 -23.94
N PRO A 254 -22.91 5.63 -22.92
CA PRO A 254 -23.52 6.07 -21.67
C PRO A 254 -22.52 6.81 -20.77
N ASN A 255 -23.02 7.65 -19.85
CA ASN A 255 -22.23 8.08 -18.71
C ASN A 255 -21.95 6.87 -17.80
N ILE A 256 -20.73 6.76 -17.29
CA ILE A 256 -20.32 5.72 -16.35
C ILE A 256 -19.92 6.41 -15.05
N ILE A 257 -20.68 6.16 -14.00
CA ILE A 257 -20.41 6.68 -12.65
C ILE A 257 -20.04 5.50 -11.78
N VAL A 258 -18.89 5.57 -11.14
CA VAL A 258 -18.39 4.55 -10.24
C VAL A 258 -18.18 5.19 -8.88
N ILE A 259 -18.81 4.62 -7.85
CA ILE A 259 -18.65 5.02 -6.46
C ILE A 259 -18.05 3.82 -5.73
N MET A 260 -16.79 3.99 -5.32
CA MET A 260 -16.13 3.06 -4.43
C MET A 260 -16.28 3.58 -3.00
N ASP A 261 -17.14 2.94 -2.23
CA ASP A 261 -17.51 3.42 -0.91
C ASP A 261 -16.59 2.88 0.19
N GLU A 262 -16.08 3.79 1.02
CA GLU A 262 -15.17 3.48 2.12
C GLU A 262 -15.80 2.51 3.11
N ALA A 263 -15.13 1.39 3.36
CA ALA A 263 -15.53 0.36 4.32
C ALA A 263 -16.96 -0.20 4.16
N PHE A 264 -17.64 -0.01 3.02
CA PHE A 264 -19.04 -0.43 2.84
C PHE A 264 -19.17 -1.94 2.75
N SER A 265 -19.82 -2.55 3.73
CA SER A 265 -20.05 -3.99 3.73
C SER A 265 -21.33 -4.41 4.45
N ASP A 266 -22.00 -5.41 3.88
CA ASP A 266 -23.04 -6.18 4.54
C ASP A 266 -22.41 -7.22 5.48
N LEU A 267 -22.34 -6.91 6.77
CA LEU A 267 -21.72 -7.78 7.78
C LEU A 267 -22.49 -9.08 8.06
N LYS A 268 -23.72 -9.25 7.55
CA LYS A 268 -24.45 -10.54 7.64
C LYS A 268 -23.71 -11.68 6.96
N VAL A 269 -22.78 -11.39 6.04
CA VAL A 269 -21.94 -12.43 5.43
C VAL A 269 -21.07 -13.16 6.47
N LEU A 270 -20.75 -12.51 7.61
CA LEU A 270 -19.89 -13.05 8.67
C LEU A 270 -20.66 -13.90 9.69
N GLY A 271 -21.97 -13.71 9.82
CA GLY A 271 -22.78 -14.40 10.82
C GLY A 271 -24.14 -13.73 11.04
N PRO A 272 -24.94 -14.24 11.99
CA PRO A 272 -26.22 -13.64 12.33
C PRO A 272 -26.06 -12.20 12.80
N LEU A 273 -26.78 -11.28 12.15
CA LEU A 273 -26.82 -9.87 12.50
C LEU A 273 -28.25 -9.34 12.32
N GLU A 274 -28.93 -9.12 13.43
CA GLU A 274 -30.22 -8.44 13.54
C GLU A 274 -30.01 -7.06 14.15
N THR A 275 -30.83 -6.12 13.69
CA THR A 275 -30.83 -4.71 14.08
C THR A 275 -32.27 -4.26 14.34
N ASN A 276 -32.43 -3.13 15.03
CA ASN A 276 -33.75 -2.50 15.24
C ASN A 276 -34.42 -2.05 13.92
N GLU A 277 -33.62 -1.65 12.94
CA GLU A 277 -34.01 -1.30 11.57
C GLU A 277 -32.96 -1.83 10.60
N ASP A 278 -33.35 -2.15 9.37
CA ASP A 278 -32.39 -2.55 8.34
C ASP A 278 -31.35 -1.45 8.09
N TYR A 279 -30.08 -1.80 8.08
CA TYR A 279 -28.98 -0.85 7.91
C TYR A 279 -28.61 -0.59 6.46
N MET A 280 -29.17 -1.36 5.51
CA MET A 280 -28.98 -1.17 4.07
C MET A 280 -30.27 -1.43 3.27
N PRO A 281 -31.41 -0.82 3.62
CA PRO A 281 -32.71 -1.14 3.04
C PRO A 281 -32.75 -0.97 1.52
N PHE A 282 -32.05 0.02 0.97
CA PHE A 282 -31.94 0.23 -0.47
C PHE A 282 -31.12 -0.89 -1.12
N MET A 283 -29.89 -1.13 -0.68
CA MET A 283 -29.03 -2.19 -1.24
C MET A 283 -29.69 -3.58 -1.16
N HIS A 284 -30.27 -3.94 0.00
CA HIS A 284 -30.95 -5.23 0.15
C HIS A 284 -32.15 -5.37 -0.80
N ARG A 285 -32.89 -4.28 -1.05
CA ARG A 285 -33.97 -4.26 -2.04
C ARG A 285 -33.44 -4.50 -3.45
N MET A 286 -32.38 -3.81 -3.85
CA MET A 286 -31.76 -3.99 -5.17
C MET A 286 -31.27 -5.43 -5.38
N GLN A 287 -30.72 -6.05 -4.33
CA GLN A 287 -30.29 -7.45 -4.34
C GLN A 287 -31.44 -8.46 -4.52
N GLN A 288 -32.70 -8.07 -4.30
CA GLN A 288 -33.87 -8.93 -4.59
C GLN A 288 -34.18 -9.06 -6.08
N GLY A 289 -33.45 -8.38 -6.97
CA GLY A 289 -33.56 -8.53 -8.42
C GLY A 289 -34.38 -7.41 -9.08
N GLU A 290 -34.07 -6.17 -8.74
CA GLU A 290 -34.69 -4.99 -9.38
C GLU A 290 -34.35 -4.91 -10.87
N LYS A 291 -35.21 -4.26 -11.65
CA LYS A 291 -34.96 -4.11 -13.10
C LYS A 291 -33.71 -3.26 -13.36
N ASN A 292 -33.01 -3.59 -14.45
CA ASN A 292 -31.78 -2.90 -14.85
C ASN A 292 -30.71 -2.91 -13.74
N THR A 293 -30.65 -3.99 -12.96
CA THR A 293 -29.64 -4.17 -11.92
C THR A 293 -28.83 -5.44 -12.08
N VAL A 294 -27.54 -5.35 -11.84
CA VAL A 294 -26.67 -6.50 -11.57
C VAL A 294 -26.14 -6.39 -10.15
N THR A 295 -26.35 -7.42 -9.33
CA THR A 295 -25.92 -7.44 -7.93
C THR A 295 -25.14 -8.70 -7.59
N GLY A 296 -24.29 -8.59 -6.58
CA GLY A 296 -23.51 -9.70 -6.04
C GLY A 296 -22.50 -9.22 -5.00
N TYR A 297 -21.49 -10.05 -4.73
CA TYR A 297 -20.35 -9.69 -3.90
C TYR A 297 -19.06 -9.66 -4.71
N VAL A 298 -18.21 -8.67 -4.46
CA VAL A 298 -16.83 -8.69 -4.91
C VAL A 298 -15.94 -9.21 -3.79
N GLN A 299 -15.00 -10.11 -4.12
CA GLN A 299 -13.91 -10.46 -3.23
C GLN A 299 -12.77 -9.45 -3.43
N THR A 300 -12.49 -8.67 -2.39
CA THR A 300 -11.41 -7.67 -2.34
C THR A 300 -10.09 -8.32 -1.96
N SER A 301 -8.98 -7.64 -2.23
CA SER A 301 -7.66 -8.10 -1.80
C SER A 301 -7.25 -7.58 -0.41
N VAL A 302 -8.04 -6.67 0.15
CA VAL A 302 -7.73 -5.96 1.39
C VAL A 302 -8.93 -5.95 2.34
N CYS A 303 -8.64 -5.87 3.64
CA CYS A 303 -9.64 -5.81 4.72
C CYS A 303 -9.18 -4.78 5.74
N GLY A 304 -10.07 -3.87 6.15
CA GLY A 304 -9.83 -2.88 7.20
C GLY A 304 -8.86 -1.74 6.84
N GLY A 305 -8.49 -1.59 5.57
CA GLY A 305 -7.64 -0.52 5.07
C GLY A 305 -7.10 -0.80 3.66
N ASN A 306 -6.17 0.05 3.21
CA ASN A 306 -5.49 -0.03 1.91
C ASN A 306 -6.42 0.15 0.69
N THR A 307 -7.39 1.05 0.79
CA THR A 307 -8.33 1.50 -0.27
C THR A 307 -7.70 1.61 -1.67
N ALA A 308 -6.47 2.14 -1.77
CA ALA A 308 -5.75 2.30 -3.04
C ALA A 308 -5.48 0.98 -3.79
N ASP A 309 -5.45 -0.16 -3.10
CA ASP A 309 -5.32 -1.47 -3.71
C ASP A 309 -6.60 -1.86 -4.46
N SER A 310 -7.77 -1.59 -3.86
CA SER A 310 -9.08 -1.78 -4.49
C SER A 310 -9.26 -0.86 -5.69
N GLU A 311 -8.83 0.41 -5.59
CA GLU A 311 -8.80 1.33 -6.74
C GLU A 311 -7.91 0.79 -7.86
N PHE A 312 -6.72 0.31 -7.52
CA PHE A 312 -5.78 -0.25 -8.48
C PHE A 312 -6.35 -1.47 -9.20
N GLU A 313 -6.96 -2.42 -8.47
CA GLU A 313 -7.55 -3.61 -9.08
C GLU A 313 -8.68 -3.25 -10.04
N PHE A 314 -9.60 -2.38 -9.60
CA PHE A 314 -10.73 -1.95 -10.43
C PHE A 314 -10.28 -1.16 -11.66
N LEU A 315 -9.42 -0.15 -11.47
CA LEU A 315 -9.03 0.77 -12.55
C LEU A 315 -8.05 0.15 -13.54
N THR A 316 -7.29 -0.88 -13.18
CA THR A 316 -6.27 -1.44 -14.08
C THR A 316 -6.57 -2.86 -14.55
N GLY A 317 -7.44 -3.59 -13.84
CA GLY A 317 -7.67 -5.02 -14.08
C GLY A 317 -6.50 -5.92 -13.68
N ASN A 318 -5.46 -5.37 -13.05
CA ASN A 318 -4.36 -6.14 -12.44
C ASN A 318 -4.76 -6.56 -11.03
N THR A 319 -4.32 -7.72 -10.56
CA THR A 319 -4.66 -8.20 -9.21
C THR A 319 -3.52 -8.02 -8.21
N MET A 320 -3.86 -7.77 -6.95
CA MET A 320 -2.89 -7.79 -5.85
C MET A 320 -2.33 -9.20 -5.59
N ALA A 321 -3.02 -10.26 -6.03
CA ALA A 321 -2.62 -11.65 -5.80
C ALA A 321 -1.21 -12.00 -6.33
N PHE A 322 -0.69 -11.24 -7.30
CA PHE A 322 0.62 -11.46 -7.89
C PHE A 322 1.69 -10.48 -7.44
N LEU A 323 1.33 -9.52 -6.59
CA LEU A 323 2.24 -8.56 -6.01
C LEU A 323 2.68 -9.04 -4.61
N PRO A 324 3.83 -8.56 -4.09
CA PRO A 324 4.21 -8.84 -2.71
C PRO A 324 3.08 -8.49 -1.73
N ASN A 325 2.83 -9.34 -0.75
CA ASN A 325 1.78 -9.10 0.25
C ASN A 325 2.10 -7.81 1.03
N GLY A 326 1.14 -6.87 1.08
CA GLY A 326 1.27 -5.55 1.68
C GLY A 326 1.72 -4.45 0.70
N SER A 327 1.90 -4.75 -0.59
CA SER A 327 2.20 -3.75 -1.61
C SER A 327 1.10 -2.69 -1.71
N ILE A 328 1.50 -1.46 -2.01
CA ILE A 328 0.62 -0.35 -2.37
C ILE A 328 1.04 0.13 -3.77
N PRO A 329 0.37 -0.34 -4.84
CA PRO A 329 0.82 -0.14 -6.21
C PRO A 329 0.99 1.33 -6.60
N TYR A 330 0.11 2.20 -6.11
CA TYR A 330 0.16 3.65 -6.36
C TYR A 330 1.48 4.27 -5.87
N GLN A 331 1.96 3.83 -4.70
CA GLN A 331 3.19 4.33 -4.12
C GLN A 331 4.43 3.65 -4.70
N GLN A 332 4.32 2.42 -5.17
CA GLN A 332 5.47 1.56 -5.48
C GLN A 332 5.69 1.35 -6.98
N TYR A 333 4.62 1.13 -7.74
CA TYR A 333 4.69 0.58 -9.11
C TYR A 333 4.19 1.55 -10.19
N ILE A 334 3.21 2.41 -9.90
CA ILE A 334 2.71 3.39 -10.87
C ILE A 334 3.61 4.63 -10.91
N LYS A 335 4.58 4.62 -11.83
CA LYS A 335 5.62 5.66 -11.98
C LYS A 335 5.62 6.37 -13.35
N SER A 336 4.83 5.88 -14.28
CA SER A 336 4.64 6.44 -15.62
C SER A 336 3.22 6.17 -16.06
N ARG A 337 2.83 6.69 -17.22
CA ARG A 337 1.53 6.39 -17.82
C ARG A 337 1.34 4.88 -17.86
N THR A 338 0.21 4.42 -17.32
CA THR A 338 -0.10 3.00 -17.15
C THR A 338 -1.47 2.72 -17.74
N PRO A 339 -1.65 1.65 -18.53
CA PRO A 339 -2.95 1.26 -19.05
C PRO A 339 -3.98 1.09 -17.92
N SER A 340 -5.14 1.73 -18.10
CA SER A 340 -6.21 1.76 -17.11
C SER A 340 -7.57 1.93 -17.80
N LEU A 341 -8.64 1.75 -17.05
CA LEU A 341 -10.01 2.02 -17.44
C LEU A 341 -10.20 3.50 -17.84
N ALA A 342 -9.69 4.44 -17.04
CA ALA A 342 -9.82 5.87 -17.32
C ALA A 342 -9.11 6.24 -18.63
N GLY A 343 -7.86 5.78 -18.80
CA GLY A 343 -7.10 6.01 -20.04
C GLY A 343 -7.77 5.41 -21.27
N TYR A 344 -8.39 4.23 -21.12
CA TYR A 344 -9.14 3.58 -22.19
C TYR A 344 -10.45 4.32 -22.53
N LEU A 345 -11.27 4.68 -21.54
CA LEU A 345 -12.51 5.43 -21.76
C LEU A 345 -12.22 6.80 -22.37
N LYS A 346 -11.14 7.46 -21.94
CA LYS A 346 -10.65 8.69 -22.59
C LYS A 346 -10.35 8.48 -24.07
N SER A 347 -9.77 7.34 -24.47
CA SER A 347 -9.53 7.03 -25.88
C SER A 347 -10.81 6.83 -26.69
N LEU A 348 -11.93 6.50 -26.02
CA LEU A 348 -13.27 6.42 -26.59
C LEU A 348 -14.02 7.76 -26.59
N GLY A 349 -13.39 8.85 -26.13
CA GLY A 349 -13.96 10.20 -26.15
C GLY A 349 -14.60 10.67 -24.84
N TYR A 350 -14.51 9.90 -23.75
CA TYR A 350 -15.05 10.29 -22.46
C TYR A 350 -14.28 11.47 -21.84
N ALA A 351 -15.00 12.32 -21.11
CA ALA A 351 -14.40 13.19 -20.10
C ALA A 351 -14.18 12.37 -18.82
N THR A 352 -12.94 12.32 -18.31
CA THR A 352 -12.58 11.48 -17.15
C THR A 352 -12.38 12.33 -15.90
N TYR A 353 -13.09 11.97 -14.83
CA TYR A 353 -13.08 12.63 -13.53
C TYR A 353 -12.70 11.63 -12.45
N ALA A 354 -11.77 12.00 -11.58
CA ALA A 354 -11.51 11.30 -10.33
C ALA A 354 -11.88 12.21 -9.16
N GLN A 355 -12.65 11.71 -8.21
CA GLN A 355 -13.22 12.48 -7.10
C GLN A 355 -12.97 11.78 -5.78
N HIS A 356 -12.55 12.54 -4.77
CA HIS A 356 -12.37 12.02 -3.43
C HIS A 356 -12.52 13.16 -2.42
N PRO A 357 -13.51 13.13 -1.51
CA PRO A 357 -13.80 14.25 -0.61
C PRO A 357 -12.83 14.29 0.59
N TYR A 358 -11.54 14.09 0.33
CA TYR A 358 -10.44 14.12 1.29
C TYR A 358 -9.14 14.56 0.60
N GLN A 359 -8.03 14.53 1.33
CA GLN A 359 -6.75 15.10 0.90
C GLN A 359 -6.18 14.42 -0.36
N ALA A 360 -5.81 15.24 -1.35
CA ALA A 360 -5.22 14.79 -2.64
C ALA A 360 -3.95 13.93 -2.50
N SER A 361 -3.14 14.20 -1.46
CA SER A 361 -1.89 13.47 -1.20
C SER A 361 -2.12 12.06 -0.65
N GLY A 362 -3.34 11.73 -0.22
CA GLY A 362 -3.70 10.38 0.22
C GLY A 362 -3.33 9.38 -0.87
N TRP A 363 -2.51 8.39 -0.53
CA TRP A 363 -2.00 7.36 -1.46
C TRP A 363 -1.27 7.87 -2.72
N ASN A 364 -0.83 9.13 -2.75
CA ASN A 364 -0.32 9.82 -3.96
C ASN A 364 -1.34 9.93 -5.11
N ARG A 365 -2.64 10.03 -4.82
CA ARG A 365 -3.69 10.16 -5.86
C ARG A 365 -3.44 11.36 -6.79
N ASP A 366 -3.00 12.49 -6.25
CA ASP A 366 -2.59 13.70 -6.99
C ASP A 366 -1.59 13.41 -8.13
N LYS A 367 -0.70 12.43 -7.94
CA LYS A 367 0.31 12.03 -8.92
C LYS A 367 -0.13 10.84 -9.75
N VAL A 368 -0.87 9.91 -9.17
CA VAL A 368 -1.21 8.63 -9.82
C VAL A 368 -2.40 8.77 -10.77
N TYR A 369 -3.45 9.52 -10.40
CA TYR A 369 -4.62 9.67 -11.26
C TYR A 369 -4.30 10.24 -12.65
N PRO A 370 -3.42 11.26 -12.81
CA PRO A 370 -2.95 11.68 -14.13
C PRO A 370 -2.23 10.58 -14.91
N LEU A 371 -1.43 9.74 -14.24
CA LEU A 371 -0.73 8.61 -14.87
C LEU A 371 -1.69 7.48 -15.28
N LEU A 372 -2.83 7.38 -14.62
CA LEU A 372 -3.94 6.52 -15.02
C LEU A 372 -4.85 7.16 -16.09
N GLY A 373 -4.64 8.42 -16.47
CA GLY A 373 -5.38 9.05 -17.57
C GLY A 373 -6.66 9.80 -17.18
N PHE A 374 -6.81 10.17 -15.90
CA PHE A 374 -7.81 11.14 -15.48
C PHE A 374 -7.41 12.56 -15.89
N ASP A 375 -8.36 13.34 -16.42
CA ASP A 375 -8.13 14.73 -16.84
C ASP A 375 -8.56 15.75 -15.79
N ASN A 376 -9.53 15.40 -14.96
CA ASN A 376 -10.08 16.28 -13.94
C ASN A 376 -10.00 15.56 -12.59
N LEU A 377 -9.46 16.25 -11.59
CA LEU A 377 -9.29 15.73 -10.24
C LEU A 377 -9.97 16.69 -9.28
N ASP A 378 -10.94 16.20 -8.51
CA ASP A 378 -11.60 16.98 -7.46
C ASP A 378 -11.29 16.34 -6.11
N PHE A 379 -10.73 17.12 -5.19
CA PHE A 379 -10.43 16.72 -3.83
C PHE A 379 -11.18 17.59 -2.82
N MET A 380 -11.00 17.34 -1.52
CA MET A 380 -11.72 18.03 -0.43
C MET A 380 -11.91 19.54 -0.62
N GLU A 381 -10.90 20.26 -1.14
CA GLU A 381 -10.95 21.70 -1.36
C GLU A 381 -11.87 22.15 -2.51
N ASP A 382 -12.23 21.25 -3.41
CA ASP A 382 -13.09 21.50 -4.58
C ASP A 382 -14.58 21.30 -4.29
N TYR A 383 -14.92 20.77 -3.11
CA TYR A 383 -16.30 20.59 -2.66
C TYR A 383 -16.81 21.86 -1.96
N SER A 384 -17.98 22.33 -2.38
CA SER A 384 -18.67 23.49 -1.78
C SER A 384 -19.97 23.10 -1.08
N ASP A 385 -20.42 23.93 -0.13
CA ASP A 385 -21.70 23.78 0.56
C ASP A 385 -21.92 22.38 1.19
N VAL A 386 -20.84 21.80 1.71
CA VAL A 386 -20.83 20.45 2.26
C VAL A 386 -21.39 20.35 3.68
N SER A 387 -21.96 19.19 3.99
CA SER A 387 -22.25 18.76 5.35
C SER A 387 -21.24 17.73 5.82
N TYR A 388 -21.05 17.62 7.14
CA TYR A 388 -20.10 16.70 7.76
C TYR A 388 -20.82 15.67 8.61
N VAL A 389 -20.45 14.40 8.42
CA VAL A 389 -20.77 13.31 9.35
C VAL A 389 -19.47 12.92 10.04
N ARG A 390 -19.46 13.00 11.37
CA ARG A 390 -18.22 12.98 12.17
C ARG A 390 -17.28 14.09 11.67
N ASN A 391 -16.05 13.74 11.29
CA ASN A 391 -15.02 14.67 10.81
C ASN A 391 -14.86 14.66 9.27
N TYR A 392 -15.73 13.95 8.55
CA TYR A 392 -15.60 13.73 7.11
C TYR A 392 -16.77 14.39 6.36
N ILE A 393 -16.51 14.84 5.14
CA ILE A 393 -17.58 15.28 4.23
C ILE A 393 -18.54 14.09 4.07
N SER A 394 -19.84 14.37 4.22
CA SER A 394 -20.87 13.33 4.15
C SER A 394 -21.00 12.75 2.74
N ASP A 395 -21.34 11.48 2.61
CA ASP A 395 -21.57 10.84 1.31
C ASP A 395 -22.75 11.48 0.56
N ALA A 396 -23.72 12.07 1.28
CA ALA A 396 -24.78 12.86 0.67
C ALA A 396 -24.22 14.09 -0.09
N SER A 397 -23.28 14.82 0.52
CA SER A 397 -22.58 15.93 -0.16
C SER A 397 -21.65 15.44 -1.26
N ASP A 398 -21.02 14.28 -1.09
CA ASP A 398 -20.14 13.70 -2.12
C ASP A 398 -20.94 13.28 -3.38
N MET A 399 -22.09 12.64 -3.18
CA MET A 399 -22.99 12.25 -4.26
C MET A 399 -23.69 13.45 -4.92
N GLU A 400 -23.95 14.54 -4.20
CA GLU A 400 -24.37 15.80 -4.81
C GLU A 400 -23.28 16.38 -5.73
N HIS A 401 -22.01 16.31 -5.31
CA HIS A 401 -20.89 16.75 -6.16
C HIS A 401 -20.74 15.92 -7.44
N ILE A 402 -21.07 14.62 -7.41
CA ILE A 402 -21.18 13.79 -8.61
C ILE A 402 -22.26 14.34 -9.56
N ILE A 403 -23.44 14.72 -9.03
CA ILE A 403 -24.53 15.32 -9.79
C ILE A 403 -24.08 16.65 -10.42
N GLU A 404 -23.45 17.52 -9.64
CA GLU A 404 -22.91 18.79 -10.15
C GLU A 404 -21.91 18.58 -11.29
N THR A 405 -21.04 17.58 -11.14
CA THR A 405 -20.02 17.24 -12.14
C THR A 405 -20.65 16.75 -13.43
N TYR A 406 -21.64 15.87 -13.31
CA TYR A 406 -22.45 15.43 -14.44
C TYR A 406 -23.14 16.61 -15.15
N GLU A 407 -23.82 17.50 -14.40
CA GLU A 407 -24.50 18.66 -15.00
C GLU A 407 -23.53 19.64 -15.66
N LYS A 408 -22.37 19.91 -15.05
CA LYS A 408 -21.30 20.73 -15.65
C LYS A 408 -20.77 20.08 -16.93
N ASN A 409 -20.59 18.75 -16.94
CA ASN A 409 -20.06 18.04 -18.10
C ASN A 409 -21.02 18.03 -19.30
N LYS A 410 -22.34 18.14 -19.12
CA LYS A 410 -23.30 18.19 -20.26
C LYS A 410 -22.96 19.27 -21.28
N ALA A 411 -22.39 20.39 -20.84
CA ALA A 411 -21.93 21.46 -21.73
C ALA A 411 -20.78 21.04 -22.67
N SER A 412 -20.05 19.98 -22.35
CA SER A 412 -18.95 19.44 -23.17
C SER A 412 -19.44 18.58 -24.34
N GLY A 413 -20.67 18.04 -24.26
CA GLY A 413 -21.23 17.08 -25.22
C GLY A 413 -20.54 15.72 -25.24
N LYS A 414 -19.69 15.40 -24.24
CA LYS A 414 -18.99 14.12 -24.10
C LYS A 414 -19.63 13.26 -23.00
N PRO A 415 -19.64 11.93 -23.13
CA PRO A 415 -20.00 11.08 -22.00
C PRO A 415 -18.99 11.24 -20.85
N ALA A 416 -19.48 11.21 -19.62
CA ALA A 416 -18.65 11.31 -18.41
C ALA A 416 -18.24 9.91 -17.92
N PHE A 417 -16.98 9.76 -17.55
CA PHE A 417 -16.53 8.71 -16.65
C PHE A 417 -16.14 9.36 -15.33
N ILE A 418 -16.95 9.14 -14.29
CA ILE A 418 -16.73 9.68 -12.95
C ILE A 418 -16.34 8.52 -12.04
N PHE A 419 -15.12 8.53 -11.53
CA PHE A 419 -14.64 7.60 -10.52
C PHE A 419 -14.53 8.33 -9.19
N ASN A 420 -15.43 8.01 -8.26
CA ASN A 420 -15.51 8.61 -6.94
C ASN A 420 -15.09 7.58 -5.87
N VAL A 421 -14.34 8.05 -4.87
CA VAL A 421 -13.95 7.29 -3.68
C VAL A 421 -14.44 8.05 -2.46
N THR A 422 -15.36 7.48 -1.69
CA THR A 422 -15.97 8.20 -0.55
C THR A 422 -15.05 8.20 0.68
N MET A 423 -15.47 8.83 1.79
CA MET A 423 -14.67 8.92 3.03
C MET A 423 -15.50 8.87 4.32
N GLN A 424 -16.82 9.09 4.27
CA GLN A 424 -17.68 9.24 5.46
C GLN A 424 -17.55 8.08 6.45
N ASN A 425 -17.41 6.87 5.91
CA ASN A 425 -17.44 5.61 6.65
C ASN A 425 -16.07 5.21 7.20
N HIS A 426 -15.02 6.03 7.00
CA HIS A 426 -13.66 5.71 7.44
C HIS A 426 -13.56 5.41 8.96
N GLY A 427 -12.53 4.66 9.36
CA GLY A 427 -12.36 4.17 10.73
C GLY A 427 -12.40 5.22 11.86
N GLY A 428 -12.36 4.76 13.13
CA GLY A 428 -12.56 5.60 14.32
C GLY A 428 -13.84 5.28 15.10
N TYR A 429 -14.34 4.05 14.98
CA TYR A 429 -15.65 3.63 15.53
C TYR A 429 -15.72 3.57 17.07
N THR A 430 -14.60 3.74 17.76
CA THR A 430 -14.55 3.83 19.24
C THR A 430 -14.65 5.26 19.75
N ASP A 431 -14.49 6.25 18.86
CA ASP A 431 -14.52 7.65 19.24
C ASP A 431 -15.98 8.12 19.37
N THR A 432 -16.17 9.17 20.19
CA THR A 432 -17.48 9.82 20.36
C THR A 432 -17.54 11.08 19.49
N TYR A 433 -18.62 11.21 18.73
CA TYR A 433 -18.84 12.36 17.84
C TYR A 433 -20.13 13.07 18.21
N MET A 434 -20.08 14.38 18.39
CA MET A 434 -21.25 15.16 18.82
C MET A 434 -22.34 15.28 17.74
N ASN A 435 -21.97 15.11 16.46
CA ASN A 435 -22.85 15.21 15.30
C ASN A 435 -23.27 13.84 14.74
N LEU A 436 -23.13 12.76 15.51
CA LEU A 436 -23.62 11.44 15.14
C LEU A 436 -24.32 10.79 16.33
N THR A 437 -25.56 10.35 16.11
CA THR A 437 -26.29 9.47 17.04
C THR A 437 -26.33 8.09 16.41
N ASN A 438 -26.03 7.05 17.18
CA ASN A 438 -26.06 5.66 16.71
C ASN A 438 -27.52 5.19 16.64
N ASP A 439 -28.24 5.52 15.57
CA ASP A 439 -29.67 5.20 15.43
C ASP A 439 -29.92 3.71 15.11
N ILE A 440 -28.95 3.07 14.45
CA ILE A 440 -29.00 1.63 14.16
C ILE A 440 -28.33 0.86 15.30
N GLN A 441 -29.12 0.04 15.97
CA GLN A 441 -28.75 -0.75 17.13
C GLN A 441 -28.78 -2.24 16.75
N SER A 442 -27.63 -2.89 16.85
CA SER A 442 -27.51 -4.33 16.68
C SER A 442 -27.93 -5.10 17.93
N GLN A 443 -28.20 -6.39 17.77
CA GLN A 443 -28.41 -7.33 18.89
C GLN A 443 -27.18 -7.47 19.82
N TYR A 444 -26.01 -7.03 19.37
CA TYR A 444 -24.77 -7.09 20.12
C TYR A 444 -24.60 -5.79 20.93
N ALA A 445 -24.15 -5.91 22.18
CA ALA A 445 -23.84 -4.76 23.02
C ALA A 445 -22.48 -4.13 22.61
N SER A 446 -22.42 -3.54 21.41
CA SER A 446 -21.20 -2.97 20.81
C SER A 446 -21.47 -1.61 20.17
N GLU A 447 -21.01 -0.55 20.82
CA GLU A 447 -21.09 0.82 20.27
C GLU A 447 -20.31 0.99 18.95
N PRO A 448 -19.11 0.41 18.77
CA PRO A 448 -18.42 0.48 17.47
C PRO A 448 -19.23 -0.12 16.32
N LEU A 449 -19.91 -1.24 16.56
CA LEU A 449 -20.76 -1.87 15.56
C LEU A 449 -21.99 -1.01 15.25
N ASN A 450 -22.68 -0.51 16.28
CA ASN A 450 -23.86 0.34 16.11
C ASN A 450 -23.53 1.66 15.38
N GLN A 451 -22.39 2.26 15.71
CA GLN A 451 -21.86 3.43 15.01
C GLN A 451 -21.58 3.13 13.53
N TYR A 452 -20.90 2.01 13.22
CA TYR A 452 -20.66 1.58 11.84
C TYR A 452 -21.97 1.37 11.06
N LEU A 453 -22.92 0.62 11.61
CA LEU A 453 -24.19 0.32 10.92
C LEU A 453 -25.02 1.59 10.67
N THR A 454 -24.95 2.57 11.57
CA THR A 454 -25.59 3.87 11.38
C THR A 454 -24.97 4.65 10.22
N LEU A 455 -23.65 4.60 10.06
CA LEU A 455 -22.95 5.25 8.96
C LEU A 455 -23.30 4.60 7.62
N ILE A 456 -23.27 3.26 7.56
CA ILE A 456 -23.70 2.48 6.38
C ILE A 456 -25.14 2.82 5.97
N HIS A 457 -26.06 2.96 6.93
CA HIS A 457 -27.43 3.35 6.65
C HIS A 457 -27.55 4.76 6.03
N LYS A 458 -26.71 5.71 6.46
CA LYS A 458 -26.66 7.06 5.84
C LYS A 458 -26.13 7.00 4.41
N THR A 459 -25.11 6.19 4.15
CA THR A 459 -24.57 5.98 2.80
C THR A 459 -25.60 5.31 1.89
N ASP A 460 -26.31 4.29 2.37
CA ASP A 460 -27.36 3.60 1.63
C ASP A 460 -28.50 4.55 1.22
N GLN A 461 -28.88 5.47 2.11
CA GLN A 461 -29.83 6.54 1.80
C GLN A 461 -29.28 7.53 0.76
N ALA A 462 -28.00 7.91 0.85
CA ALA A 462 -27.37 8.79 -0.13
C ALA A 462 -27.36 8.13 -1.53
N LEU A 463 -27.04 6.83 -1.60
CA LEU A 463 -27.06 6.04 -2.84
C LEU A 463 -28.47 5.98 -3.45
N GLU A 464 -29.51 5.79 -2.63
CA GLU A 464 -30.90 5.82 -3.09
C GLU A 464 -31.24 7.17 -3.74
N ASN A 465 -30.86 8.28 -3.11
CA ASN A 465 -31.11 9.63 -3.64
C ASN A 465 -30.37 9.87 -4.96
N LEU A 466 -29.12 9.41 -5.08
CA LEU A 466 -28.35 9.53 -6.31
C LEU A 466 -29.02 8.76 -7.46
N ILE A 467 -29.44 7.52 -7.20
CA ILE A 467 -30.15 6.71 -8.20
C ILE A 467 -31.52 7.32 -8.54
N ASP A 468 -32.24 7.88 -7.58
CA ASP A 468 -33.49 8.61 -7.83
C ASP A 468 -33.27 9.82 -8.75
N TYR A 469 -32.18 10.57 -8.58
CA TYR A 469 -31.79 11.64 -9.50
C TYR A 469 -31.57 11.11 -10.92
N PHE A 470 -30.66 10.15 -11.09
CA PHE A 470 -30.31 9.63 -12.41
C PHE A 470 -31.42 8.82 -13.08
N SER A 471 -32.42 8.35 -12.32
CA SER A 471 -33.61 7.70 -12.88
C SER A 471 -34.50 8.66 -13.68
N LYS A 472 -34.36 9.97 -13.44
CA LYS A 472 -35.13 11.05 -14.07
C LYS A 472 -34.35 11.76 -15.18
N VAL A 473 -33.08 11.39 -15.38
CA VAL A 473 -32.19 11.95 -16.40
C VAL A 473 -32.39 11.19 -17.72
N ASP A 474 -32.46 11.93 -18.83
CA ASP A 474 -32.63 11.36 -20.18
C ASP A 474 -31.34 10.72 -20.73
N ASP A 475 -30.17 11.23 -20.33
CA ASP A 475 -28.87 10.70 -20.76
C ASP A 475 -28.67 9.28 -20.23
N ARG A 476 -28.31 8.34 -21.11
CA ARG A 476 -28.00 6.96 -20.72
C ARG A 476 -26.89 6.97 -19.68
N THR A 477 -27.18 6.44 -18.49
CA THR A 477 -26.25 6.44 -17.35
C THR A 477 -26.24 5.08 -16.67
N ILE A 478 -25.04 4.59 -16.39
CA ILE A 478 -24.80 3.40 -15.58
C ILE A 478 -24.03 3.80 -14.31
N ILE A 479 -24.54 3.37 -13.15
CA ILE A 479 -23.96 3.61 -11.84
C ILE A 479 -23.44 2.27 -11.30
N VAL A 480 -22.17 2.26 -10.89
CA VAL A 480 -21.52 1.14 -10.23
C VAL A 480 -21.21 1.57 -8.81
N PHE A 481 -21.71 0.83 -7.83
CA PHE A 481 -21.48 1.09 -6.42
C PHE A 481 -20.92 -0.16 -5.76
N PHE A 482 -19.80 -0.06 -5.05
CA PHE A 482 -19.21 -1.19 -4.32
C PHE A 482 -18.36 -0.69 -3.15
N GLY A 483 -18.25 -1.51 -2.10
CA GLY A 483 -17.32 -1.23 -1.01
C GLY A 483 -15.86 -1.48 -1.41
N ASP A 484 -14.92 -0.72 -0.87
CA ASP A 484 -13.48 -0.98 -1.08
C ASP A 484 -12.96 -2.16 -0.26
N HIS A 485 -13.47 -2.35 0.96
CA HIS A 485 -13.18 -3.45 1.89
C HIS A 485 -14.19 -3.53 3.05
N GLN A 486 -14.12 -4.57 3.87
CA GLN A 486 -14.83 -4.61 5.16
C GLN A 486 -14.17 -3.72 6.23
N PRO A 487 -14.89 -3.28 7.28
CA PRO A 487 -14.28 -2.59 8.41
C PRO A 487 -13.31 -3.50 9.17
N ASN A 488 -12.45 -2.88 9.98
CA ASN A 488 -11.48 -3.60 10.81
C ASN A 488 -12.14 -4.39 11.95
N ASP A 489 -11.33 -5.17 12.67
CA ASP A 489 -11.79 -6.10 13.71
C ASP A 489 -12.52 -5.44 14.88
N THR A 490 -12.33 -4.13 15.11
CA THR A 490 -13.08 -3.39 16.14
C THR A 490 -14.59 -3.47 15.90
N VAL A 491 -15.00 -3.63 14.64
CA VAL A 491 -16.40 -3.77 14.23
C VAL A 491 -16.71 -5.22 13.86
N ALA A 492 -15.98 -5.78 12.91
CA ALA A 492 -16.35 -7.03 12.25
C ALA A 492 -16.23 -8.27 13.17
N SER A 493 -15.27 -8.28 14.11
CA SER A 493 -15.05 -9.44 14.99
C SER A 493 -16.22 -9.72 15.94
N VAL A 494 -17.11 -8.73 16.14
CA VAL A 494 -18.32 -8.88 16.98
C VAL A 494 -19.36 -9.81 16.31
N VAL A 495 -19.37 -9.85 14.98
CA VAL A 495 -20.34 -10.63 14.17
C VAL A 495 -19.76 -11.97 13.71
N GLU A 496 -18.43 -12.06 13.62
CA GLU A 496 -17.70 -13.22 13.09
C GLU A 496 -17.83 -14.47 13.98
N ASN A 497 -18.15 -15.63 13.38
CA ASN A 497 -18.37 -16.90 14.08
C ASN A 497 -17.34 -18.02 13.77
N GLY A 498 -16.13 -17.65 13.33
CA GLY A 498 -14.91 -18.48 13.38
C GLY A 498 -14.69 -19.57 12.32
N ALA A 499 -13.43 -20.02 12.21
CA ALA A 499 -12.77 -20.94 11.26
C ALA A 499 -12.20 -20.31 9.98
N GLN A 500 -11.10 -20.89 9.44
CA GLN A 500 -10.29 -20.33 8.35
C GLN A 500 -11.00 -20.23 6.98
N ALA A 501 -12.07 -21.00 6.73
CA ALA A 501 -12.93 -20.78 5.56
C ALA A 501 -13.80 -19.52 5.71
N GLU A 502 -13.98 -19.04 6.94
CA GLU A 502 -14.69 -17.80 7.23
C GLU A 502 -13.82 -16.55 7.07
N THR A 503 -12.49 -16.68 7.10
CA THR A 503 -11.60 -15.54 6.85
C THR A 503 -11.71 -15.00 5.43
N GLN A 504 -12.14 -15.80 4.44
CA GLN A 504 -12.42 -15.29 3.08
C GLN A 504 -13.67 -14.41 3.04
N LYS A 505 -14.64 -14.63 3.94
CA LYS A 505 -15.85 -13.81 4.03
C LYS A 505 -15.53 -12.39 4.48
N ARG A 506 -14.43 -12.19 5.22
CA ARG A 506 -13.89 -10.86 5.61
C ARG A 506 -13.44 -10.00 4.42
N TYR A 507 -13.36 -10.57 3.23
CA TYR A 507 -13.00 -9.88 1.99
C TYR A 507 -14.18 -9.76 1.03
N LEU A 508 -15.41 -10.08 1.46
CA LEU A 508 -16.60 -9.93 0.65
C LEU A 508 -17.28 -8.59 0.94
N VAL A 509 -17.50 -7.80 -0.09
CA VAL A 509 -18.29 -6.57 -0.03
C VAL A 509 -19.34 -6.58 -1.13
N PRO A 510 -20.54 -6.05 -0.87
CA PRO A 510 -21.60 -6.04 -1.87
C PRO A 510 -21.28 -5.04 -2.99
N TYR A 511 -21.79 -5.32 -4.18
CA TYR A 511 -21.80 -4.37 -5.27
C TYR A 511 -23.18 -4.30 -5.96
N LEU A 512 -23.42 -3.17 -6.58
CA LEU A 512 -24.58 -2.85 -7.40
C LEU A 512 -24.11 -2.22 -8.70
N VAL A 513 -24.58 -2.74 -9.83
CA VAL A 513 -24.58 -2.04 -11.12
C VAL A 513 -26.04 -1.73 -11.44
N TRP A 514 -26.37 -0.46 -11.64
CA TRP A 514 -27.71 0.00 -11.99
C TRP A 514 -27.65 0.89 -13.24
N SER A 515 -28.68 0.86 -14.08
CA SER A 515 -28.80 1.80 -15.21
C SER A 515 -30.21 2.35 -15.39
N ASN A 516 -30.29 3.59 -15.87
CA ASN A 516 -31.57 4.21 -16.26
C ASN A 516 -32.10 3.72 -17.62
N TYR A 517 -31.30 2.94 -18.35
CA TYR A 517 -31.69 2.24 -19.59
C TYR A 517 -31.64 0.72 -19.42
N GLY A 518 -32.18 -0.02 -20.40
CA GLY A 518 -32.26 -1.48 -20.33
C GLY A 518 -30.90 -2.17 -20.39
N ILE A 519 -30.55 -2.91 -19.34
CA ILE A 519 -29.44 -3.86 -19.30
C ILE A 519 -29.92 -5.25 -18.88
N GLU A 520 -29.16 -6.30 -19.17
CA GLU A 520 -29.46 -7.65 -18.69
C GLU A 520 -29.25 -7.72 -17.17
N GLY A 521 -30.35 -7.76 -16.43
CA GLY A 521 -30.31 -7.83 -14.97
C GLY A 521 -29.87 -9.21 -14.47
N ALA A 522 -29.14 -9.24 -13.35
CA ALA A 522 -28.71 -10.46 -12.72
C ALA A 522 -28.50 -10.28 -11.21
N LYS A 523 -28.60 -11.37 -10.45
CA LYS A 523 -28.30 -11.39 -9.02
C LYS A 523 -27.31 -12.50 -8.69
N ASP A 524 -26.73 -12.42 -7.51
CA ASP A 524 -25.77 -13.39 -6.97
C ASP A 524 -24.56 -13.59 -7.91
N LYS A 525 -24.14 -12.51 -8.59
CA LYS A 525 -23.02 -12.52 -9.56
C LYS A 525 -21.68 -12.23 -8.88
N ASN A 526 -21.22 -13.14 -8.03
CA ASN A 526 -19.97 -12.93 -7.31
C ASN A 526 -18.76 -12.83 -8.25
N THR A 527 -17.86 -11.89 -7.99
CA THR A 527 -16.66 -11.64 -8.80
C THR A 527 -15.52 -11.04 -7.96
N SER A 528 -14.49 -10.45 -8.58
CA SER A 528 -13.41 -9.71 -7.95
C SER A 528 -13.15 -8.39 -8.68
N LEU A 529 -12.51 -7.44 -8.00
CA LEU A 529 -12.34 -6.07 -8.49
C LEU A 529 -11.56 -5.99 -9.82
N ASN A 530 -10.60 -6.89 -10.03
CA ASN A 530 -9.85 -7.00 -11.28
C ASN A 530 -10.73 -7.38 -12.50
N TYR A 531 -11.95 -7.88 -12.29
CA TYR A 531 -12.89 -8.22 -13.35
C TYR A 531 -14.06 -7.23 -13.47
N LEU A 532 -14.47 -6.61 -12.37
CA LEU A 532 -15.72 -5.84 -12.30
C LEU A 532 -15.79 -4.75 -13.37
N ALA A 533 -14.72 -3.99 -13.59
CA ALA A 533 -14.67 -2.94 -14.63
C ALA A 533 -14.99 -3.47 -16.04
N ALA A 534 -14.42 -4.61 -16.45
CA ALA A 534 -14.66 -5.18 -17.77
C ALA A 534 -16.09 -5.73 -17.91
N GLN A 535 -16.65 -6.26 -16.83
CA GLN A 535 -18.04 -6.72 -16.79
C GLN A 535 -19.01 -5.53 -16.89
N VAL A 536 -18.72 -4.42 -16.22
CA VAL A 536 -19.48 -3.16 -16.33
C VAL A 536 -19.48 -2.64 -17.75
N LEU A 537 -18.32 -2.58 -18.43
CA LEU A 537 -18.28 -2.14 -19.83
C LEU A 537 -19.16 -3.01 -20.73
N THR A 538 -19.12 -4.33 -20.53
CA THR A 538 -19.98 -5.27 -21.26
C THR A 538 -21.46 -5.01 -21.00
N ALA A 539 -21.86 -4.85 -19.74
CA ALA A 539 -23.24 -4.54 -19.35
C ALA A 539 -23.70 -3.18 -19.89
N ALA A 540 -22.79 -2.20 -19.96
CA ALA A 540 -23.06 -0.87 -20.46
C ALA A 540 -23.21 -0.81 -21.99
N GLY A 541 -22.77 -1.85 -22.71
CA GLY A 541 -22.67 -1.85 -24.17
C GLY A 541 -21.47 -1.05 -24.68
N VAL A 542 -20.46 -0.83 -23.85
CA VAL A 542 -19.23 -0.11 -24.19
C VAL A 542 -18.18 -1.12 -24.68
N PRO A 543 -17.47 -0.84 -25.79
CA PRO A 543 -16.39 -1.70 -26.25
C PRO A 543 -15.34 -1.95 -25.18
N THR A 544 -14.71 -3.12 -25.23
CA THR A 544 -13.64 -3.55 -24.34
C THR A 544 -12.33 -3.69 -25.11
N ASN A 545 -11.20 -3.38 -24.46
CA ASN A 545 -9.88 -3.59 -25.04
C ASN A 545 -9.44 -5.06 -24.92
N ALA A 546 -8.31 -5.39 -25.55
CA ALA A 546 -7.78 -6.76 -25.57
C ALA A 546 -7.53 -7.34 -24.17
N TYR A 547 -7.03 -6.52 -23.23
CA TYR A 547 -6.77 -6.97 -21.88
C TYR A 547 -8.06 -7.25 -21.10
N GLN A 548 -9.07 -6.38 -21.23
CA GLN A 548 -10.40 -6.58 -20.67
C GLN A 548 -11.08 -7.82 -21.27
N ASN A 549 -10.95 -8.06 -22.57
CA ASN A 549 -11.44 -9.27 -23.23
C ASN A 549 -10.76 -10.54 -22.71
N TYR A 550 -9.45 -10.48 -22.47
CA TYR A 550 -8.72 -11.57 -21.81
C TYR A 550 -9.27 -11.83 -20.40
N LEU A 551 -9.46 -10.77 -19.60
CA LEU A 551 -9.99 -10.86 -18.24
C LEU A 551 -11.42 -11.44 -18.22
N LEU A 552 -12.29 -11.01 -19.12
CA LEU A 552 -13.64 -11.57 -19.28
C LEU A 552 -13.60 -13.05 -19.65
N SER A 553 -12.68 -13.47 -20.52
CA SER A 553 -12.47 -14.88 -20.86
C SER A 553 -11.99 -15.69 -19.63
N LEU A 554 -11.01 -15.15 -18.89
CA LEU A 554 -10.47 -15.77 -17.70
C LEU A 554 -11.54 -15.90 -16.59
N SER A 555 -12.42 -14.91 -16.43
CA SER A 555 -13.47 -14.91 -15.42
C SER A 555 -14.46 -16.08 -15.54
N LYS A 556 -14.55 -16.71 -16.73
CA LYS A 556 -15.40 -17.90 -16.94
C LYS A 556 -14.84 -19.15 -16.24
N THR A 557 -13.51 -19.26 -16.13
CA THR A 557 -12.85 -20.40 -15.48
C THR A 557 -12.30 -20.05 -14.09
N TYR A 558 -11.99 -18.78 -13.84
CA TYR A 558 -11.65 -18.24 -12.52
C TYR A 558 -12.55 -17.04 -12.21
N PRO A 559 -13.78 -17.26 -11.69
CA PRO A 559 -14.73 -16.18 -11.44
C PRO A 559 -14.25 -15.12 -10.45
N VAL A 560 -13.34 -15.52 -9.56
CA VAL A 560 -12.81 -14.68 -8.49
C VAL A 560 -11.31 -14.91 -8.39
N ILE A 561 -10.53 -13.82 -8.43
CA ILE A 561 -9.09 -13.78 -8.14
C ILE A 561 -8.80 -12.53 -7.31
N SER A 562 -8.28 -12.71 -6.12
CA SER A 562 -7.84 -11.64 -5.20
C SER A 562 -6.65 -12.12 -4.38
N ALA A 563 -6.01 -11.24 -3.62
CA ALA A 563 -4.99 -11.65 -2.64
C ALA A 563 -5.55 -12.55 -1.53
N ALA A 564 -6.87 -12.46 -1.24
CA ALA A 564 -7.56 -13.30 -0.26
C ALA A 564 -7.87 -14.72 -0.77
N GLY A 565 -7.74 -14.95 -2.08
CA GLY A 565 -7.89 -16.26 -2.69
C GLY A 565 -8.53 -16.23 -4.07
N GLN A 566 -8.83 -17.42 -4.57
CA GLN A 566 -9.40 -17.63 -5.89
C GLN A 566 -10.50 -18.68 -5.87
N THR A 567 -11.50 -18.50 -6.72
CA THR A 567 -12.54 -19.51 -6.98
C THR A 567 -12.28 -20.17 -8.32
N LYS A 568 -12.26 -21.50 -8.35
CA LYS A 568 -12.07 -22.29 -9.59
C LYS A 568 -13.43 -22.72 -10.15
N GLY A 569 -13.71 -22.31 -11.37
CA GLY A 569 -14.82 -22.77 -12.20
C GLY A 569 -14.47 -24.02 -13.02
N ILE A 570 -15.41 -24.46 -13.84
CA ILE A 570 -15.23 -25.60 -14.74
C ILE A 570 -14.16 -25.26 -15.78
N GLY A 571 -13.16 -26.12 -15.94
CA GLY A 571 -12.09 -25.94 -16.93
C GLY A 571 -10.93 -25.03 -16.47
N ALA A 572 -10.88 -24.66 -15.19
CA ALA A 572 -9.76 -23.93 -14.61
C ALA A 572 -8.43 -24.69 -14.75
N ASP A 573 -7.45 -24.05 -15.40
CA ASP A 573 -6.07 -24.54 -15.54
C ASP A 573 -5.11 -23.53 -14.90
N GLU A 574 -4.12 -24.01 -14.15
CA GLU A 574 -3.07 -23.21 -13.54
C GLU A 574 -2.26 -22.42 -14.59
N LYS A 575 -2.14 -22.94 -15.81
CA LYS A 575 -1.52 -22.21 -16.92
C LYS A 575 -2.21 -20.89 -17.23
N GLN A 576 -3.52 -20.80 -17.02
CA GLN A 576 -4.27 -19.56 -17.24
C GLN A 576 -3.84 -18.48 -16.24
N LEU A 577 -3.63 -18.85 -14.97
CA LEU A 577 -3.11 -17.94 -13.93
C LEU A 577 -1.67 -17.51 -14.23
N GLN A 578 -0.83 -18.44 -14.70
CA GLN A 578 0.53 -18.09 -15.10
C GLN A 578 0.54 -17.12 -16.29
N THR A 579 -0.36 -17.28 -17.25
CA THR A 579 -0.56 -16.31 -18.33
C THR A 579 -1.01 -14.96 -17.79
N TYR A 580 -1.97 -14.92 -16.86
CA TYR A 580 -2.43 -13.68 -16.26
C TYR A 580 -1.30 -12.95 -15.53
N LYS A 581 -0.51 -13.68 -14.73
CA LYS A 581 0.66 -13.16 -14.03
C LYS A 581 1.70 -12.57 -15.00
N LYS A 582 1.95 -13.23 -16.15
CA LYS A 582 2.82 -12.69 -17.20
C LYS A 582 2.26 -11.43 -17.85
N LEU A 583 0.96 -11.40 -18.14
CA LEU A 583 0.30 -10.23 -18.72
C LEU A 583 0.27 -9.05 -17.75
N GLN A 584 -0.03 -9.26 -16.47
CA GLN A 584 0.07 -8.22 -15.44
C GLN A 584 1.51 -7.71 -15.31
N TYR A 585 2.50 -8.61 -15.31
CA TYR A 585 3.90 -8.18 -15.27
C TYR A 585 4.26 -7.34 -16.50
N TYR A 586 3.80 -7.74 -17.69
CA TYR A 586 3.90 -6.94 -18.91
C TYR A 586 3.29 -5.56 -18.66
N GLN A 587 2.01 -5.48 -18.26
CA GLN A 587 1.26 -4.23 -18.05
C GLN A 587 1.85 -3.29 -16.99
N LEU A 588 2.54 -3.80 -15.98
CA LEU A 588 3.10 -2.97 -14.91
C LEU A 588 4.59 -2.61 -15.12
N PHE A 589 5.41 -3.56 -15.58
CA PHE A 589 6.87 -3.43 -15.46
C PHE A 589 7.62 -3.39 -16.79
N GLU A 590 7.01 -3.79 -17.91
CA GLU A 590 7.68 -3.74 -19.21
C GLU A 590 7.88 -2.29 -19.67
N LYS A 591 9.10 -1.99 -20.15
CA LYS A 591 9.50 -0.65 -20.60
C LYS A 591 9.27 -0.54 -22.12
N ASN A 592 8.73 0.59 -22.59
CA ASN A 592 8.42 0.92 -24.00
C ASN A 592 7.10 0.39 -24.56
N LYS A 593 6.02 0.35 -23.78
CA LYS A 593 4.67 0.03 -24.27
C LYS A 593 4.13 1.06 -25.27
N GLU A 594 4.44 2.34 -25.03
CA GLU A 594 3.91 3.50 -25.75
C GLU A 594 4.35 3.62 -27.23
N LYS A 595 5.21 2.74 -27.73
CA LYS A 595 5.57 2.73 -29.16
C LYS A 595 4.61 1.91 -30.02
N ASP A 596 3.72 1.15 -29.39
CA ASP A 596 2.93 0.10 -30.03
C ASP A 596 1.40 0.24 -29.83
N GLU A 597 0.95 1.25 -29.06
CA GLU A 597 -0.45 1.70 -28.94
C GLU A 597 -0.57 3.10 -29.55
#